data_AF-A0A921F6Z1-F1
#
_entry.id   AF-A0A921F6Z1-F1
#
_cell.length_a   1.000
_cell.length_b   1.000
_cell.length_c   1.000
_cell.angle_alpha   90.00
_cell.angle_beta   90.00
_cell.angle_gamma   90.00
#
_symmetry.space_group_name_H-M   'P 1'
#
loop_
_entity.id
_entity.type
_entity.pdbx_description
1 polymer ?
#
loop_
_entity_poly.entity_id
_entity_poly.type
_entity_poly.pdbx_seq_one_letter_code
_entity_poly.pdbx_strand_id
1 'polypeptide(L)' 'VDDAAARIRATRAPEPYKGKGIRYVGEYVAHKEGKTGK' A
#
# COMPACT_ATOMS: atom_id res chain seq x y z
N VAL A 1 -12.73 -18.75 1.45
CA VAL A 1 -11.49 -17.97 1.62
C VAL A 1 -11.92 -16.52 1.77
N ASP A 2 -11.58 -15.95 2.92
CA ASP A 2 -12.36 -14.92 3.61
C ASP A 2 -12.08 -13.49 3.12
N ASP A 3 -13.15 -12.71 2.87
CA ASP A 3 -13.12 -11.33 2.37
C ASP A 3 -12.61 -10.30 3.40
N ALA A 4 -12.41 -10.67 4.67
CA ALA A 4 -12.03 -9.70 5.71
C ALA A 4 -10.70 -9.01 5.39
N ALA A 5 -9.71 -9.75 4.90
CA ALA A 5 -8.41 -9.19 4.58
C ALA A 5 -8.49 -8.19 3.41
N ALA A 6 -9.34 -8.47 2.42
CA ALA A 6 -9.61 -7.57 1.29
C ALA A 6 -10.32 -6.29 1.76
N ARG A 7 -11.31 -6.40 2.66
CA ARG A 7 -12.04 -5.27 3.25
C ARG A 7 -11.12 -4.37 4.07
N ILE A 8 -10.23 -4.96 4.87
CA ILE A 8 -9.25 -4.23 5.68
C ILE A 8 -8.24 -3.50 4.79
N ARG A 9 -7.73 -4.15 3.72
CA ARG A 9 -6.84 -3.50 2.75
C ARG A 9 -7.51 -2.31 2.04
N ALA A 10 -8.80 -2.42 1.72
CA ALA A 10 -9.55 -1.36 1.06
C ALA A 10 -9.72 -0.10 1.93
N THR A 11 -9.73 -0.24 3.26
CA THR A 11 -9.83 0.93 4.17
C THR A 11 -8.61 1.84 4.07
N ARG A 12 -7.41 1.28 3.87
CA ARG A 12 -6.18 2.06 3.74
C ARG A 12 -5.20 1.36 2.80
N ALA A 13 -5.40 1.52 1.50
CA ALA A 13 -4.52 0.95 0.50
C ALA A 13 -3.07 1.46 0.63
N PRO A 14 -2.06 0.65 0.28
CA PRO A 14 -0.66 1.06 0.33
C PRO A 14 -0.38 2.16 -0.70
N GLU A 15 0.01 3.34 -0.22
CA GLU A 15 0.33 4.49 -1.05
C GLU A 15 1.66 4.29 -1.79
N PRO A 16 1.74 4.58 -3.11
CA PRO A 16 2.93 4.36 -3.92
C PRO A 16 4.09 5.30 -3.58
N TYR A 17 3.88 6.42 -2.89
CA TYR A 17 4.96 7.38 -2.62
C TYR A 17 5.62 7.16 -1.26
N LYS A 18 4.81 7.01 -0.21
CA LYS A 18 5.28 6.91 1.18
C LYS A 18 5.17 5.49 1.74
N GLY A 19 4.70 4.52 0.94
CA GLY A 19 4.48 3.14 1.39
C GLY A 19 3.45 3.01 2.53
N LYS A 20 2.65 4.05 2.75
CA LYS A 20 1.72 4.16 3.87
C LYS A 20 0.45 3.38 3.53
N GLY A 21 0.09 2.39 4.33
CA GLY A 21 -1.16 1.65 4.17
C GLY A 21 -1.03 0.20 4.64
N ILE A 22 -2.11 -0.56 4.44
CA ILE A 22 -2.23 -1.96 4.83
C ILE A 22 -1.78 -2.82 3.66
N ARG A 23 -0.79 -3.67 3.92
CA ARG A 23 -0.18 -4.59 2.94
C ARG A 23 -0.14 -5.99 3.51
N TYR A 24 -0.11 -6.98 2.62
CA TYR A 24 0.15 -8.35 3.04
C TYR A 24 1.64 -8.53 3.39
N VAL A 25 1.91 -9.52 4.23
CA VAL A 25 3.28 -9.88 4.59
C VAL A 25 3.98 -10.40 3.33
N GLY A 26 5.08 -9.76 2.93
CA GLY A 26 5.81 -10.09 1.70
C GLY A 26 5.29 -9.45 0.41
N GLU A 27 4.25 -8.60 0.47
CA GLU A 27 3.77 -7.87 -0.72
C GLU A 27 4.80 -6.82 -1.17
N TYR A 28 5.19 -6.90 -2.44
CA TYR A 28 6.01 -5.88 -3.10
C TYR A 28 5.12 -4.72 -3.53
N VAL A 29 5.24 -3.58 -2.83
CA VAL A 29 4.57 -2.33 -3.20
C VAL A 29 5.55 -1.49 -3.99
N ALA A 30 5.20 -1.18 -5.24
CA ALA A 30 6.02 -0.31 -6.08
C ALA A 30 6.08 1.10 -5.49
N HIS A 31 7.26 1.51 -5.03
CA HIS A 31 7.51 2.86 -4.56
C HIS A 31 7.86 3.76 -5.74
N LYS A 32 7.07 4.80 -5.98
CA LYS A 32 7.42 5.88 -6.91
C LYS A 32 8.27 6.89 -6.16
N GLU A 33 9.40 7.25 -6.75
CA GLU A 33 10.17 8.40 -6.30
C GLU A 33 9.23 9.61 -6.32
N GLY A 34 9.10 10.27 -5.16
CA GLY A 34 8.35 11.52 -5.09
C GLY A 34 8.95 12.52 -6.08
N LYS A 35 8.12 13.45 -6.57
CA LYS A 35 8.64 14.67 -7.21
C LYS A 35 9.31 15.52 -6.15
N THR A 36 10.50 15.14 -5.70
CA THR A 36 11.38 16.04 -4.98
C THR A 36 11.91 17.00 -6.04
N GLY A 37 11.14 18.06 -6.29
CA GLY A 37 11.68 19.27 -6.90
C GLY A 37 12.69 19.83 -5.91
N LYS A 38 13.97 19.68 -6.25
CA LYS A 38 15.01 20.55 -5.73
C LYS A 38 15.19 21.70 -6.72
#